data_AF-A0A3S4FY40-F1
#
_entry.id   AF-A0A3S4FY40-F1
#
_cell.length_a   1.000
_cell.length_b   1.000
_cell.length_c   1.000
_cell.angle_alpha   90.00
_cell.angle_beta   90.00
_cell.angle_gamma   90.00
#
_symmetry.space_group_name_H-M   'P 1'
#
loop_
_entity.id
_entity.type
_entity.pdbx_description
1 polymer ?
#
loop_
_entity_poly.entity_id
_entity_poly.type
_entity_poly.pdbx_seq_one_letter_code
_entity_poly.pdbx_strand_id
1 'polypeptide(L)' 'MVQVVKDPLGTKGARLTTDITLPSRYLVFMPGASHVGVSQRIESESERERLKKVVAEYCDEQGGFIIRTGGGRRV' A
#
# COMPACT_ATOMS: atom_id res chain seq x y z
N MET A 1 4.05 13.28 -11.67
CA MET A 1 4.70 12.84 -10.41
C MET A 1 5.23 11.42 -10.60
N VAL A 2 6.36 11.07 -10.01
CA VAL A 2 6.98 9.73 -10.14
C VAL A 2 7.59 9.28 -8.80
N GLN A 3 7.65 7.98 -8.57
CA GLN A 3 8.29 7.35 -7.42
C GLN A 3 9.40 6.41 -7.87
N VAL A 4 10.54 6.45 -7.17
CA VAL A 4 11.64 5.50 -7.39
C VAL A 4 11.26 4.16 -6.75
N VAL A 5 11.27 3.09 -7.55
CA VAL A 5 10.98 1.71 -7.10
C VAL A 5 12.22 0.83 -7.01
N LYS A 6 13.29 1.19 -7.72
CA LYS A 6 14.61 0.57 -7.58
C LYS A 6 15.69 1.64 -7.74
N ASP A 7 16.68 1.58 -6.86
CA ASP A 7 17.90 2.36 -6.95
C ASP A 7 18.61 2.11 -8.29
N PRO A 8 19.40 3.09 -8.79
CA PRO A 8 20.21 2.91 -9.99
C PRO A 8 21.22 1.77 -9.82
N LEU A 9 21.54 1.09 -10.93
CA LEU A 9 22.51 0.00 -10.95
C LEU A 9 23.54 0.21 -12.06
N GLY A 10 24.77 0.56 -11.68
CA GLY A 10 25.85 0.87 -12.62
C GLY A 10 25.48 2.06 -13.50
N THR A 11 25.51 1.87 -14.82
CA THR A 11 25.10 2.91 -15.80
C THR A 11 23.58 2.95 -16.04
N LYS A 12 22.81 2.00 -15.50
CA LYS A 12 21.35 2.01 -15.62
C LYS A 12 20.77 2.94 -14.55
N GLY A 13 20.03 3.95 -15.00
CA GLY A 13 19.31 4.88 -14.12
C GLY A 13 18.27 4.18 -13.24
N ALA A 14 17.75 4.91 -12.25
CA ALA A 14 16.74 4.40 -11.32
C ALA A 14 15.47 3.96 -12.05
N ARG A 15 14.83 2.90 -11.56
CA ARG A 15 13.52 2.49 -12.08
C ARG A 15 12.45 3.33 -11.41
N LEU A 16 11.60 3.96 -12.22
CA LEU A 16 10.50 4.81 -11.77
C LEU A 16 9.14 4.15 -12.02
N THR A 17 8.13 4.59 -11.25
CA THR A 17 6.71 4.32 -11.48
C THR A 17 5.91 5.62 -11.40
N THR A 18 4.76 5.66 -12.08
CA THR A 18 3.73 6.70 -11.89
C THR A 18 2.69 6.31 -10.85
N ASP A 19 2.63 5.03 -10.47
CA ASP A 19 1.75 4.52 -9.42
C ASP A 19 2.37 4.80 -8.05
N ILE A 20 2.01 5.95 -7.48
CA ILE A 20 2.57 6.42 -6.22
C ILE A 20 1.96 5.64 -5.05
N THR A 21 2.78 5.31 -4.05
CA THR A 21 2.32 4.64 -2.82
C THR A 21 2.97 5.25 -1.59
N LEU A 22 2.18 5.47 -0.54
CA LEU A 22 2.65 6.02 0.73
C LEU A 22 2.51 4.97 1.85
N PRO A 23 3.58 4.24 2.19
CA PRO A 23 3.52 3.21 3.21
C PRO A 23 3.58 3.80 4.63
N SER A 24 2.64 3.39 5.47
CA SER A 24 2.65 3.56 6.92
C SER A 24 2.87 2.21 7.63
N ARG A 25 2.78 2.20 8.96
CA ARG A 25 2.93 0.99 9.77
C ARG A 25 1.89 -0.08 9.42
N TYR A 26 0.63 0.30 9.22
CA TYR A 26 -0.48 -0.65 9.03
C TYR A 26 -1.19 -0.50 7.69
N LEU A 27 -1.00 0.61 6.99
CA LEU A 27 -1.66 0.92 5.72
C LEU A 27 -0.64 1.31 4.68
N VAL A 28 -0.92 1.06 3.40
CA VAL A 28 -0.28 1.74 2.27
C VAL A 28 -1.37 2.54 1.56
N PHE A 29 -1.24 3.86 1.51
CA PHE A 29 -2.15 4.68 0.72
C PHE A 29 -1.73 4.66 -0.75
N MET A 30 -2.71 4.58 -1.64
CA MET A 30 -2.57 4.54 -3.09
C MET A 30 -3.45 5.63 -3.71
N PRO A 31 -2.89 6.83 -4.00
CA PRO A 31 -3.64 7.90 -4.63
C PRO A 31 -4.27 7.45 -5.96
N GLY A 32 -5.54 7.77 -6.18
CA GLY A 32 -6.28 7.43 -7.40
C GLY A 32 -6.72 5.96 -7.51
N ALA A 33 -6.41 5.10 -6.55
CA ALA A 33 -7.01 3.77 -6.45
C ALA A 33 -8.40 3.86 -5.77
N SER A 34 -9.35 3.02 -6.18
CA SER A 34 -10.72 3.02 -5.61
C SER A 34 -11.05 1.77 -4.81
N HIS A 35 -10.04 1.07 -4.28
CA HIS A 35 -10.24 -0.21 -3.61
C HIS A 35 -9.38 -0.39 -2.36
N VAL A 36 -9.82 -1.32 -1.51
CA VAL A 36 -9.08 -1.77 -0.31
C VAL A 36 -8.50 -3.17 -0.56
N GLY A 37 -7.17 -3.27 -0.54
CA GLY A 37 -6.44 -4.53 -0.54
C GLY A 37 -6.12 -5.01 0.88
N VAL A 38 -5.99 -6.32 1.08
CA VAL A 38 -5.55 -6.91 2.35
C VAL A 38 -4.34 -7.81 2.11
N SER A 39 -3.29 -7.63 2.90
CA SER A 39 -2.08 -8.45 2.86
C SER A 39 -2.40 -9.94 2.87
N GLN A 40 -1.78 -10.69 1.95
CA GLN A 40 -1.91 -12.16 1.87
C GLN A 40 -1.43 -12.88 3.13
N ARG A 41 -0.59 -12.23 3.95
CA ARG A 41 -0.17 -12.76 5.28
C ARG A 41 -1.28 -12.75 6.34
N ILE A 42 -2.43 -12.12 6.06
CA ILE A 42 -3.61 -12.18 6.93
C ILE A 42 -4.48 -13.30 6.37
N GLU A 43 -4.41 -14.48 6.98
CA GLU A 43 -5.04 -15.71 6.46
C GLU A 43 -6.51 -15.86 6.87
N SER A 44 -6.87 -15.34 8.04
CA SER A 44 -8.23 -15.41 8.56
C SER A 44 -9.18 -14.57 7.71
N GLU A 45 -10.10 -15.20 6.98
CA GLU A 45 -11.05 -14.48 6.12
C GLU A 45 -11.96 -13.55 6.92
N SER A 46 -12.41 -13.97 8.11
CA SER A 46 -13.20 -13.11 9.01
C SER A 46 -12.45 -11.83 9.41
N GLU A 47 -11.14 -11.94 9.67
CA GLU A 47 -10.30 -10.78 9.94
C GLU A 47 -10.12 -9.90 8.69
N ARG A 48 -9.96 -10.50 7.50
CA ARG A 48 -9.86 -9.75 6.24
C ARG A 48 -11.13 -8.96 5.96
N GLU A 49 -12.30 -9.56 6.16
CA GLU A 49 -13.60 -8.89 5.99
C GLU A 49 -13.76 -7.75 7.00
N ARG A 50 -13.46 -8.00 8.28
CA ARG A 50 -13.50 -6.97 9.33
C ARG A 50 -12.61 -5.78 8.98
N LEU A 51 -11.37 -6.04 8.58
CA LEU A 51 -10.40 -5.01 8.24
C LEU A 51 -10.79 -4.25 6.97
N LYS A 52 -11.27 -4.93 5.92
CA LYS A 52 -11.80 -4.27 4.71
C LYS A 52 -12.94 -3.32 5.06
N LYS A 53 -13.89 -3.76 5.88
CA LYS A 53 -15.05 -2.95 6.27
C LYS A 53 -14.61 -1.67 6.97
N VAL A 54 -13.69 -1.77 7.93
CA VAL A 54 -13.18 -0.61 8.67
C VAL A 54 -12.47 0.38 7.75
N VAL A 55 -11.66 -0.09 6.80
CA VAL A 55 -10.86 0.80 5.94
C VAL A 55 -11.65 1.34 4.75
N ALA A 56 -12.69 0.63 4.30
CA ALA A 56 -13.53 1.06 3.18
C ALA A 56 -14.21 2.41 3.41
N GLU A 57 -14.51 2.76 4.66
CA GLU A 57 -15.09 4.07 5.03
C GLU A 57 -14.16 5.25 4.73
N TYR A 58 -12.87 5.00 4.56
CA TYR A 58 -11.86 6.02 4.27
C TYR A 58 -11.42 6.00 2.80
N CYS A 59 -11.96 5.10 1.98
CA CYS A 59 -11.65 5.03 0.56
C CYS A 59 -12.62 5.96 -0.19
N ASP A 60 -12.07 6.98 -0.83
CA ASP A 60 -12.84 7.97 -1.61
C ASP A 60 -12.15 8.21 -2.97
N GLU A 61 -12.53 9.30 -3.65
CA GLU A 61 -11.93 9.69 -4.92
C GLU A 61 -10.43 10.05 -4.81
N GLN A 62 -9.94 10.32 -3.61
CA GLN A 62 -8.53 10.67 -3.38
C GLN A 62 -7.63 9.43 -3.42
N GLY A 63 -8.14 8.27 -3.01
CA GLY A 63 -7.39 7.03 -3.12
C GLY A 63 -7.86 5.88 -2.25
N GLY A 64 -7.14 4.77 -2.40
CA GLY A 64 -7.41 3.50 -1.75
C GLY A 64 -6.27 3.06 -0.86
N PHE A 65 -6.42 1.89 -0.24
CA PHE A 65 -5.50 1.42 0.79
C PHE A 65 -5.15 -0.06 0.65
N ILE A 66 -3.93 -0.43 1.04
CA ILE A 66 -3.54 -1.82 1.31
C ILE A 66 -3.31 -1.99 2.81
N ILE A 67 -4.01 -2.93 3.43
CA ILE A 67 -3.87 -3.29 4.85
C ILE A 67 -2.67 -4.23 5.04
N ARG A 68 -1.75 -3.87 5.94
CA ARG A 68 -0.51 -4.59 6.27
C ARG A 68 -0.62 -5.30 7.62
N THR A 69 0.13 -6.39 7.79
CA THR A 69 0.28 -7.13 9.07
C THR A 69 1.03 -6.37 10.17
N GLY A 70 1.22 -5.06 10.05
CA GLY A 70 2.19 -4.29 10.83
C GLY A 70 3.59 -4.41 10.24
N GLY A 71 4.13 -3.29 9.75
CA GLY A 71 5.52 -3.20 9.35
C GLY A 71 6.43 -3.38 10.58
N GLY A 72 7.39 -4.30 10.48
CA GLY A 72 8.44 -4.43 11.49
C GLY A 72 9.08 -3.07 11.78
N ARG A 73 9.35 -2.79 13.06
CA ARG A 73 10.09 -1.62 13.52
C ARG A 73 11.33 -1.46 12.64
N ARG A 74 11.44 -0.33 11.94
CA ARG A 74 12.75 0.20 11.56
C ARG A 74 13.31 0.84 12.83
N VAL A 75 14.23 0.13 13.47
CA VAL A 75 15.30 0.75 14.29
C VAL A 75 16.29 1.42 13.36
#